data_AF-A0A9X1YD04-F1
#
_entry.id   AF-A0A9X1YD04-F1
#
_cell.length_a   1.000
_cell.length_b   1.000
_cell.length_c   1.000
_cell.angle_alpha   90.00
_cell.angle_beta   90.00
_cell.angle_gamma   90.00
#
_symmetry.space_group_name_H-M   'P 1'
#
loop_
_entity.id
_entity.type
_entity.pdbx_description
1 polymer ?
#
loop_
_entity_poly.entity_id
_entity_poly.type
_entity_poly.pdbx_seq_one_letter_code
_entity_poly.pdbx_strand_id
1 'polypeptide(L)'
;MRINDLLSLSPVQGLQEIERRRSAVQQRIAAIRARRESLLLTDGSEAAIAVADAEADTLHLVLERLNAAEATLQRRDTCSVSQRTPSPAIHSFRKFMSWT
;
A
#
# COMPACT_ATOMS: atom_id res chain seq x y z
N MET A 1 -3.35 14.56 -3.90
CA MET A 1 -2.19 13.64 -3.87
C MET A 1 -2.64 12.28 -4.39
N ARG A 2 -2.04 11.80 -5.48
CA ARG A 2 -2.36 10.52 -6.13
C ARG A 2 -1.73 9.35 -5.34
N ILE A 3 -2.15 8.11 -5.62
CA ILE A 3 -1.54 6.90 -5.01
C ILE A 3 -0.07 6.76 -5.42
N ASN A 4 0.28 7.11 -6.66
CA ASN A 4 1.66 7.05 -7.14
C ASN A 4 2.61 7.99 -6.36
N ASP A 5 2.09 9.07 -5.78
CA ASP A 5 2.88 10.01 -4.98
C ASP A 5 3.35 9.36 -3.66
N LEU A 6 2.67 8.30 -3.18
CA LEU A 6 3.06 7.55 -1.98
C LEU A 6 4.41 6.85 -2.13
N LEU A 7 4.78 6.49 -3.37
CA LEU A 7 6.06 5.85 -3.66
C LEU A 7 7.23 6.85 -3.64
N SER A 8 6.94 8.16 -3.65
CA SER A 8 7.96 9.20 -3.53
C SER A 8 8.33 9.53 -2.08
N LEU A 9 7.51 9.11 -1.12
CA LEU A 9 7.77 9.28 0.31
C LEU A 9 8.84 8.32 0.81
N SER A 10 9.40 8.61 1.99
CA SER A 10 10.18 7.61 2.72
C SER A 10 9.29 6.40 3.03
N PRO A 11 9.84 5.17 3.08
CA PRO A 11 9.02 3.96 3.23
C PRO A 11 8.10 4.00 4.46
N VAL A 12 8.61 4.45 5.61
CA VAL A 12 7.83 4.60 6.85
C VAL A 12 6.67 5.59 6.67
N GLN A 13 6.93 6.76 6.06
CA GLN A 13 5.89 7.77 5.81
C GLN A 13 4.86 7.29 4.78
N GLY A 14 5.32 6.57 3.75
CA GLY A 14 4.46 5.99 2.73
C GLY A 14 3.52 4.93 3.31
N LEU A 15 4.02 4.05 4.19
CA LEU A 15 3.20 3.05 4.90
C LEU A 15 2.18 3.69 5.84
N GLN A 16 2.57 4.71 6.61
CA GLN A 16 1.65 5.44 7.49
C GLN A 16 0.53 6.13 6.70
N GLU A 17 0.85 6.76 5.57
CA GLU A 17 -0.13 7.41 4.73
C GLU A 17 -1.05 6.40 4.02
N ILE A 18 -0.52 5.23 3.62
CA ILE A 18 -1.34 4.13 3.10
C ILE A 18 -2.36 3.67 4.14
N GLU A 19 -1.93 3.45 5.39
CA GLU A 19 -2.82 2.98 6.45
C GLU A 19 -3.91 4.02 6.76
N ARG A 20 -3.54 5.30 6.82
CA ARG A 20 -4.50 6.41 6.98
C ARG A 20 -5.54 6.41 5.85
N ARG A 21 -5.11 6.27 4.60
CA ARG A 21 -6.03 6.24 3.44
C ARG A 21 -6.90 5.00 3.42
N ARG A 22 -6.35 3.84 3.77
CA ARG A 22 -7.08 2.57 3.89
C ARG A 22 -8.21 2.71 4.91
N SER A 23 -7.90 3.21 6.10
CA SER A 23 -8.89 3.44 7.15
C SER A 23 -10.02 4.37 6.67
N ALA A 24 -9.69 5.47 5.99
CA ALA A 24 -10.69 6.40 5.45
C ALA A 24 -11.59 5.76 4.37
N VAL A 25 -11.01 4.95 3.48
CA VAL A 25 -11.75 4.23 2.44
C VAL A 25 -12.67 3.16 3.06
N GLN A 26 -12.19 2.41 4.05
CA GLN A 26 -13.00 1.43 4.78
C GLN A 26 -14.18 2.08 5.51
N GLN A 27 -13.97 3.23 6.15
CA GLN A 27 -15.05 4.01 6.76
C GLN A 27 -16.08 4.46 5.72
N ARG A 28 -15.63 4.87 4.54
CA ARG A 28 -16.53 5.28 3.46
C ARG A 28 -17.36 4.11 2.92
N ILE A 29 -16.74 2.95 2.73
CA ILE A 29 -17.45 1.71 2.35
C ILE A 29 -18.50 1.35 3.40
N ALA A 30 -18.17 1.42 4.69
CA ALA A 30 -19.12 1.16 5.76
C ALA A 30 -20.31 2.12 5.72
N ALA A 31 -20.06 3.42 5.50
CA ALA A 31 -21.12 4.41 5.37
C ALA A 31 -22.03 4.16 4.15
N ILE A 32 -21.46 3.73 3.02
CA ILE A 32 -22.22 3.37 1.82
C ILE A 32 -23.10 2.13 2.07
N ARG A 33 -22.56 1.11 2.76
CA ARG A 33 -23.35 -0.08 3.14
C ARG A 33 -24.50 0.27 4.07
N ALA A 34 -24.28 1.11 5.07
CA ALA A 34 -25.35 1.61 5.94
C ALA A 34 -26.42 2.39 5.16
N ARG A 35 -25.99 3.24 4.20
CA ARG A 35 -26.92 3.95 3.31
C ARG A 35 -27.72 2.97 2.45
N ARG A 36 -27.08 1.94 1.89
CA ARG A 36 -27.74 0.89 1.10
C ARG A 36 -28.80 0.15 1.92
N GLU A 37 -28.48 -0.23 3.15
CA GLU A 37 -29.44 -0.86 4.08
C GLU A 37 -30.63 0.06 4.36
N SER A 38 -30.38 1.36 4.60
CA SER A 38 -31.45 2.34 4.78
C SER A 38 -32.33 2.48 3.52
N LEU A 39 -31.75 2.48 2.32
CA LEU A 39 -32.49 2.55 1.06
C LEU A 39 -33.39 1.33 0.84
N LEU A 40 -32.90 0.14 1.20
CA LEU A 40 -33.70 -1.10 1.16
C LEU A 40 -34.91 -1.05 2.09
N LEU A 41 -34.80 -0.35 3.23
CA LEU A 41 -35.87 -0.25 4.22
C LEU A 41 -36.89 0.85 3.94
N THR A 42 -36.51 1.89 3.19
CA THR A 42 -37.32 3.13 3.08
C THR A 42 -37.85 3.39 1.68
N ASP A 43 -37.04 3.19 0.64
CA ASP A 43 -37.35 3.65 -0.73
C ASP A 43 -37.50 2.47 -1.71
N GLY A 44 -36.76 1.37 -1.51
CA GLY A 44 -36.78 0.21 -2.41
C GLY A 44 -36.30 0.52 -3.84
N SER A 45 -35.75 1.72 -4.06
CA SER A 45 -35.28 2.17 -5.37
C SER A 45 -34.04 1.39 -5.80
N GLU A 46 -34.26 0.42 -6.71
CA GLU A 46 -33.20 -0.42 -7.28
C GLU A 46 -32.05 0.43 -7.87
N ALA A 47 -32.38 1.58 -8.46
CA ALA A 47 -31.38 2.49 -9.01
C ALA A 47 -30.48 3.08 -7.91
N ALA A 48 -31.04 3.49 -6.77
CA ALA A 48 -30.26 4.05 -5.67
C ALA A 48 -29.37 2.98 -5.00
N ILE A 49 -29.87 1.75 -4.90
CA ILE A 49 -29.12 0.59 -4.39
C ILE A 49 -27.96 0.25 -5.34
N ALA A 50 -28.22 0.21 -6.65
CA ALA A 50 -27.18 -0.06 -7.65
C ALA A 50 -26.08 1.01 -7.64
N VAL A 51 -26.41 2.28 -7.42
CA VAL A 51 -25.43 3.36 -7.27
C VAL A 51 -24.57 3.14 -6.02
N ALA A 52 -25.18 2.78 -4.88
CA ALA A 52 -24.45 2.50 -3.66
C ALA A 52 -23.48 1.31 -3.84
N ASP A 53 -23.92 0.25 -4.53
CA ASP A 53 -23.08 -0.91 -4.83
C ASP A 53 -21.90 -0.53 -5.75
N ALA A 54 -22.15 0.24 -6.81
CA ALA A 54 -21.08 0.72 -7.70
C ALA A 54 -20.06 1.66 -7.01
N GLU A 55 -20.53 2.50 -6.08
CA GLU A 55 -19.65 3.34 -5.26
C GLU A 55 -18.75 2.48 -4.35
N ALA A 56 -19.31 1.43 -3.73
CA ALA A 56 -18.54 0.50 -2.90
C ALA A 56 -17.49 -0.26 -3.73
N ASP A 57 -17.85 -0.75 -4.92
CA ASP A 57 -16.93 -1.43 -5.83
C ASP A 57 -15.76 -0.53 -6.26
N THR A 58 -16.06 0.73 -6.57
CA THR A 58 -15.03 1.73 -6.90
C THR A 58 -14.05 1.92 -5.75
N LEU A 59 -14.54 1.96 -4.51
CA LEU A 59 -13.70 2.07 -3.32
C LEU A 59 -12.91 0.80 -3.04
N HIS A 60 -13.46 -0.39 -3.35
CA HIS A 60 -12.72 -1.64 -3.31
C HIS A 60 -11.52 -1.62 -4.27
N LEU A 61 -11.68 -1.09 -5.49
CA LEU A 61 -10.55 -0.90 -6.41
C LEU A 61 -9.49 0.06 -5.85
N VAL A 62 -9.89 1.08 -5.08
CA VAL A 62 -8.94 1.96 -4.39
C VAL A 62 -8.17 1.20 -3.31
N LEU A 63 -8.83 0.33 -2.54
CA LEU A 63 -8.15 -0.53 -1.55
C LEU A 63 -7.12 -1.44 -2.19
N GLU A 64 -7.44 -2.09 -3.32
CA GLU A 64 -6.51 -2.94 -4.05
C GLU A 64 -5.25 -2.17 -4.49
N ARG A 65 -5.42 -0.93 -4.96
CA ARG A 65 -4.29 -0.07 -5.34
C ARG A 65 -3.44 0.36 -4.14
N LEU A 66 -4.05 0.61 -2.99
CA LEU A 66 -3.33 0.90 -1.74
C LEU A 66 -2.54 -0.32 -1.26
N ASN A 67 -3.12 -1.52 -1.34
CA ASN A 67 -2.45 -2.78 -0.99
C ASN A 67 -1.24 -3.04 -1.92
N ALA A 68 -1.38 -2.77 -3.22
CA ALA A 68 -0.26 -2.88 -4.16
C ALA A 68 0.87 -1.87 -3.88
N ALA A 69 0.51 -0.64 -3.50
CA ALA A 69 1.50 0.38 -3.10
C ALA A 69 2.24 -0.03 -1.81
N GLU A 70 1.53 -0.62 -0.84
CA GLU A 70 2.12 -1.12 0.40
C GLU A 70 3.15 -2.22 0.10
N ALA A 71 2.75 -3.23 -0.68
CA ALA A 71 3.65 -4.31 -1.07
C ALA A 71 4.92 -3.79 -1.78
N THR A 72 4.79 -2.71 -2.56
CA THR A 72 5.92 -2.06 -3.23
C THR A 72 6.85 -1.38 -2.23
N LEU A 73 6.30 -0.64 -1.25
CA LEU A 73 7.10 0.03 -0.21
C LEU A 73 7.78 -0.98 0.74
N GLN A 74 7.09 -2.03 1.15
CA GLN A 74 7.66 -3.09 1.98
C GLN A 74 8.85 -3.78 1.30
N ARG A 75 8.78 -4.02 -0.03
CA ARG A 75 9.91 -4.54 -0.82
C ARG A 75 11.09 -3.57 -0.87
N ARG A 76 10.84 -2.26 -0.94
CA ARG A 76 11.90 -1.24 -0.90
C ARG A 76 12.60 -1.20 0.46
N ASP A 77 11.85 -1.34 1.55
CA ASP A 77 12.44 -1.45 2.89
C ASP A 77 13.30 -2.71 3.03
N THR A 78 12.86 -3.85 2.51
CA THR A 78 13.66 -5.09 2.56
C THR A 78 14.93 -5.02 1.72
N CYS A 79 14.87 -4.43 0.51
CA CYS A 79 16.07 -4.18 -0.30
C CYS A 79 17.02 -3.16 0.34
N SER A 80 16.48 -2.15 1.04
CA SER A 80 17.27 -1.16 1.79
C SER A 80 18.05 -1.80 2.95
N VAL A 81 17.48 -2.81 3.62
CA VAL A 81 18.14 -3.52 4.72
C VAL A 81 19.23 -4.46 4.19
N SER A 82 19.01 -5.10 3.03
CA SER A 82 19.99 -6.02 2.44
C SER A 82 21.22 -5.35 1.81
N GLN A 83 21.19 -4.04 1.53
CA GLN A 83 22.36 -3.29 1.06
C GLN A 83 23.22 -2.71 2.20
N ARG A 84 22.82 -2.94 3.45
CA ARG A 84 23.47 -2.41 4.66
C ARG A 84 24.20 -3.46 5.51
N THR A 85 24.54 -4.61 4.93
CA THR A 85 25.64 -5.43 5.44
C THR A 85 26.90 -5.01 4.71
N PRO A 86 27.82 -4.25 5.34
CA PRO A 86 29.19 -4.28 4.87
C PRO A 86 29.66 -5.72 5.08
N SER A 87 29.77 -6.48 3.99
CA SER A 87 30.55 -7.70 3.99
C SER A 87 31.88 -7.34 4.65
N PRO A 88 32.30 -7.99 5.76
CA PRO A 88 33.65 -7.79 6.23
C PRO A 88 34.54 -8.28 5.10
N ALA A 89 35.13 -7.33 4.38
CA ALA A 89 36.14 -7.60 3.39
C ALA A 89 37.22 -8.38 4.13
N ILE A 90 37.28 -9.68 3.86
CA ILE A 90 38.35 -10.55 4.31
C ILE A 90 39.62 -9.92 3.74
N HIS A 91 40.32 -9.20 4.60
CA HIS A 91 41.69 -8.75 4.39
C HIS A 91 42.57 -10.01 4.45
N SER A 92 42.47 -10.87 3.43
CA SER A 92 43.49 -11.87 3.18
C SER A 92 44.56 -11.20 2.32
N PHE A 93 45.57 -10.67 3.01
CA PHE A 93 46.84 -10.27 2.41
C PHE A 93 47.44 -11.50 1.72
N ARG A 94 47.07 -11.74 0.45
CA ARG A 94 47.66 -12.78 -0.39
C ARG A 94 48.99 -12.24 -0.91
N LYS A 95 50.03 -12.35 -0.09
CA LYS A 95 51.42 -12.13 -0.49
C LYS A 95 51.78 -13.24 -1.50
N PHE A 96 51.62 -12.95 -2.80
CA PHE A 96 52.11 -13.82 -3.88
C PHE A 96 53.59 -13.51 -4.16
N MET A 97 54.25 -14.57 -4.64
CA MET A 97 55.68 -14.87 -4.58
C MET A 97 56.61 -14.03 -5.47
N SER A 98 57.90 -14.12 -5.08
CA SER A 98 59.18 -14.10 -5.82
C SER A 98 59.31 -13.47 -7.21
N TRP A 99 60.47 -12.86 -7.44
CA TRP A 99 61.42 -13.26 -8.50
C TRP A 99 62.81 -12.64 -8.26
N THR A 100 63.81 -13.31 -8.84
CA THR A 100 65.28 -13.16 -8.83
C THR A 100 66.03 -13.66 -7.59
#